data_AF-H1PWM3-F1
#
_entry.id   AF-H1PWM3-F1
#
_cell.length_a   1.000
_cell.length_b   1.000
_cell.length_c   1.000
_cell.angle_alpha   90.00
_cell.angle_beta   90.00
_cell.angle_gamma   90.00
#
_symmetry.space_group_name_H-M   'P 1'
#
loop_
_entity.id
_entity.type
_entity.pdbx_description
1 polymer ?
#
loop_
_entity_poly.entity_id
_entity_poly.type
_entity_poly.pdbx_seq_one_letter_code
_entity_poly.pdbx_strand_id
1 'polypeptide(L)'
;MTTGEYFNKIAEQYKGTFDIYKDREINGEKYLAYGHFYSHSEKYVLVKEVQLWEAKSYEHIVFMDISEMTVNDFEKADKLIKEYMEPFLVRKGEKYPEKNHMYSFLTVVIFTSKKVSDEIKRKIEKYKFEKNYLFSIRGYSSGRIVVIDVENMKIITNKSGKVLDKLYRKIFEQK
;
A
#
# COMPACT_ATOMS: atom_id res chain seq x y z
N MET A 1 -14.94 -17.53 -6.93
CA MET A 1 -13.63 -16.88 -7.05
C MET A 1 -12.85 -17.19 -5.80
N THR A 2 -11.60 -17.64 -5.91
CA THR A 2 -10.69 -17.87 -4.78
C THR A 2 -9.84 -16.63 -4.48
N THR A 3 -9.15 -16.59 -3.34
CA THR A 3 -8.19 -15.52 -3.00
C THR A 3 -7.09 -15.41 -4.06
N GLY A 4 -6.55 -16.55 -4.50
CA GLY A 4 -5.53 -16.62 -5.56
C GLY A 4 -6.02 -16.13 -6.93
N GLU A 5 -7.24 -16.49 -7.34
CA GLU A 5 -7.85 -15.99 -8.58
C GLU A 5 -8.02 -14.46 -8.53
N TYR A 6 -8.49 -13.94 -7.39
CA TYR A 6 -8.66 -12.51 -7.19
C TYR A 6 -7.32 -11.78 -7.24
N PHE A 7 -6.30 -12.30 -6.53
CA PHE A 7 -4.94 -11.76 -6.57
C PHE A 7 -4.40 -11.71 -7.99
N ASN A 8 -4.57 -12.77 -8.79
CA ASN A 8 -4.12 -12.79 -10.18
C ASN A 8 -4.80 -11.71 -11.03
N LYS A 9 -6.11 -11.51 -10.87
CA LYS A 9 -6.84 -10.43 -11.56
C LYS A 9 -6.33 -9.04 -11.14
N ILE A 10 -6.10 -8.81 -9.84
CA ILE A 10 -5.49 -7.56 -9.35
C ILE A 10 -4.09 -7.35 -9.91
N ALA A 11 -3.24 -8.38 -9.84
CA ALA A 11 -1.85 -8.29 -10.29
C ALA A 11 -1.80 -7.93 -11.78
N GLU A 12 -2.70 -8.50 -12.60
CA GLU A 12 -2.83 -8.16 -14.02
C GLU A 12 -3.18 -6.69 -14.23
N GLN A 13 -4.10 -6.13 -13.45
CA GLN A 13 -4.43 -4.69 -13.53
C GLN A 13 -3.24 -3.80 -13.18
N TYR A 14 -2.35 -4.26 -12.29
CA TYR A 14 -1.17 -3.51 -11.88
C TYR A 14 0.03 -3.65 -12.84
N LYS A 15 0.13 -4.71 -13.64
CA LYS A 15 1.30 -4.97 -14.52
C LYS A 15 1.64 -3.84 -15.50
N GLY A 16 0.64 -3.04 -15.90
CA GLY A 16 0.87 -1.92 -16.82
C GLY A 16 1.59 -0.72 -16.20
N THR A 17 1.63 -0.64 -14.86
CA THR A 17 2.15 0.53 -14.14
C THR A 17 3.09 0.18 -12.98
N PHE A 18 2.96 -0.99 -12.35
CA PHE A 18 3.79 -1.41 -11.22
C PHE A 18 4.75 -2.53 -11.62
N ASP A 19 5.95 -2.48 -11.05
CA ASP A 19 6.83 -3.64 -10.96
C ASP A 19 6.28 -4.58 -9.88
N ILE A 20 5.91 -5.81 -10.27
CA ILE A 20 5.37 -6.83 -9.35
C ILE A 20 6.41 -7.93 -9.15
N TYR A 21 6.81 -8.13 -7.90
CA TYR A 21 7.76 -9.15 -7.47
C TYR A 21 7.03 -10.19 -6.60
N LYS A 22 6.84 -11.41 -7.11
CA LYS A 22 6.16 -12.50 -6.40
C LYS A 22 7.04 -13.16 -5.34
N ASP A 23 6.40 -13.91 -4.44
CA ASP A 23 7.04 -14.80 -3.45
C ASP A 23 8.12 -14.09 -2.63
N ARG A 24 7.76 -12.93 -2.07
CA ARG A 24 8.69 -12.09 -1.31
C ARG A 24 8.78 -12.54 0.13
N GLU A 25 10.00 -12.61 0.64
CA GLU A 25 10.27 -12.81 2.05
C GLU A 25 10.75 -11.50 2.68
N ILE A 26 10.11 -11.08 3.77
CA ILE A 26 10.47 -9.91 4.55
C ILE A 26 10.54 -10.35 6.01
N ASN A 27 11.69 -10.16 6.67
CA ASN A 27 11.90 -10.56 8.07
C ASN A 27 11.52 -12.02 8.38
N GLY A 28 11.75 -12.94 7.44
CA GLY A 28 11.41 -14.37 7.57
C GLY A 28 9.95 -14.73 7.32
N GLU A 29 9.10 -13.74 7.01
CA GLU A 29 7.69 -13.95 6.66
C GLU A 29 7.48 -13.90 5.15
N LYS A 30 6.65 -14.81 4.63
CA LYS A 30 6.36 -14.91 3.20
C LYS A 30 5.11 -14.12 2.82
N TYR A 31 5.22 -13.39 1.72
CA TYR A 31 4.18 -12.55 1.12
C TYR A 31 3.93 -12.98 -0.32
N LEU A 32 2.69 -12.88 -0.78
CA LEU A 32 2.31 -13.26 -2.15
C LEU A 32 3.12 -12.47 -3.18
N ALA A 33 3.22 -11.16 -2.97
CA ALA A 33 3.98 -10.27 -3.82
C ALA A 33 4.25 -8.92 -3.14
N TYR A 34 5.20 -8.21 -3.73
CA TYR A 34 5.46 -6.80 -3.52
C TYR A 34 5.30 -6.06 -4.85
N GLY A 35 4.48 -5.02 -4.87
CA GLY A 35 4.33 -4.09 -5.97
C GLY A 35 5.02 -2.76 -5.69
N HIS A 36 5.71 -2.22 -6.69
CA HIS A 36 6.37 -0.92 -6.61
C HIS A 36 6.04 -0.07 -7.82
N PHE A 37 5.66 1.18 -7.57
CA PHE A 37 5.55 2.22 -8.59
C PHE A 37 6.29 3.46 -8.14
N TYR A 38 6.99 4.08 -9.09
CA TYR A 38 7.72 5.32 -8.91
C TYR A 38 7.32 6.32 -9.98
N SER A 39 6.99 7.53 -9.55
CA SER A 39 6.71 8.67 -10.43
C SER A 39 7.66 9.82 -10.12
N HIS A 40 8.17 10.43 -11.19
CA HIS A 40 9.05 11.58 -11.16
C HIS A 40 8.51 12.63 -12.11
N SER A 41 8.36 13.86 -11.62
CA SER A 41 7.95 15.00 -12.45
C SER A 41 8.89 16.17 -12.24
N GLU A 42 9.24 16.85 -13.34
CA GLU A 42 10.12 18.01 -13.35
C GLU A 42 9.38 19.19 -13.99
N LYS A 43 9.44 20.38 -13.36
CA LYS A 43 8.95 21.62 -13.96
C LYS A 43 10.05 22.68 -13.96
N TYR A 44 10.33 23.21 -15.16
CA TYR A 44 11.25 24.33 -15.36
C TYR A 44 10.50 25.65 -15.17
N VAL A 45 11.07 26.57 -14.38
CA VAL A 45 10.57 27.95 -14.27
C VAL A 45 11.49 28.88 -15.07
N LEU A 46 10.94 29.54 -16.09
CA LEU A 46 11.63 30.31 -17.14
C LEU A 46 12.13 31.71 -16.71
N VAL A 47 12.63 31.89 -15.48
CA VAL A 47 13.13 33.21 -15.05
C VAL A 47 14.53 33.11 -14.47
N LYS A 48 15.52 33.36 -15.33
CA LYS A 48 16.95 33.74 -15.14
C LYS A 48 17.85 33.10 -14.06
N GLU A 49 17.34 32.28 -13.16
CA GLU A 49 18.09 31.35 -12.31
C GLU A 49 17.23 30.09 -12.17
N VAL A 50 17.61 29.02 -12.87
CA VAL A 50 16.73 27.86 -13.08
C VAL A 50 16.64 27.03 -11.79
N GLN A 51 15.62 27.28 -10.96
CA GLN A 51 15.19 26.30 -9.94
C GLN A 51 14.33 25.23 -10.63
N LEU A 52 14.90 24.04 -10.82
CA LEU A 52 14.14 22.82 -11.11
C LEU A 52 13.32 22.44 -9.88
N TRP A 53 12.01 22.36 -10.02
CA TRP A 53 11.15 21.70 -9.04
C TRP A 53 10.95 20.26 -9.49
N GLU A 54 11.62 19.34 -8.79
CA GLU A 54 11.39 17.90 -8.92
C GLU A 54 10.36 17.47 -7.87
N ALA A 55 9.49 16.54 -8.22
CA ALA A 55 8.59 15.87 -7.27
C ALA A 55 8.63 14.37 -7.50
N LYS A 56 9.03 13.65 -6.45
CA LYS A 56 9.17 12.19 -6.42
C LYS A 56 8.08 11.56 -5.57
N SER A 57 7.36 10.62 -6.14
CA SER A 57 6.24 9.93 -5.49
C SER A 57 6.38 8.43 -5.63
N TYR A 58 6.08 7.70 -4.57
CA TYR A 58 6.25 6.26 -4.51
C TYR A 58 4.95 5.58 -4.06
N GLU A 59 4.65 4.44 -4.67
CA GLU A 59 3.63 3.51 -4.16
C GLU A 59 4.26 2.15 -3.91
N HIS A 60 4.09 1.67 -2.68
CA HIS A 60 4.54 0.36 -2.23
C HIS A 60 3.30 -0.46 -1.84
N ILE A 61 3.16 -1.65 -2.40
CA ILE A 61 2.03 -2.55 -2.12
C ILE A 61 2.59 -3.90 -1.68
N VAL A 62 2.18 -4.41 -0.52
CA VAL A 62 2.46 -5.79 -0.10
C VAL A 62 1.17 -6.57 -0.09
N PHE A 63 1.20 -7.77 -0.68
CA PHE A 63 0.05 -8.66 -0.80
C PHE A 63 0.18 -9.85 0.16
N MET A 64 -0.83 -10.09 0.99
CA MET A 64 -0.93 -11.20 1.95
C MET A 64 -2.12 -12.08 1.63
N ASP A 65 -1.99 -13.40 1.81
CA ASP A 65 -3.12 -14.34 1.82
C ASP A 65 -3.32 -14.87 3.25
N ILE A 66 -4.50 -14.65 3.81
CA ILE A 66 -4.82 -15.03 5.18
C ILE A 66 -6.17 -15.73 5.18
N SER A 67 -6.20 -17.02 5.51
CA SER A 67 -7.41 -17.84 5.46
C SER A 67 -8.57 -17.23 6.26
N GLU A 68 -8.28 -16.78 7.48
CA GLU A 68 -9.22 -16.14 8.39
C GLU A 68 -8.51 -15.01 9.13
N MET A 69 -9.02 -13.80 8.98
CA MET A 69 -8.45 -12.63 9.62
C MET A 69 -8.56 -12.70 11.14
N THR A 70 -7.44 -12.49 11.83
CA THR A 70 -7.39 -12.27 13.28
C THR A 70 -6.93 -10.85 13.62
N VAL A 71 -7.03 -10.48 14.90
CA VAL A 71 -6.45 -9.22 15.39
C VAL A 71 -4.92 -9.20 15.22
N ASN A 72 -4.26 -10.34 15.41
CA ASN A 72 -2.81 -10.47 15.23
C ASN A 72 -2.40 -10.22 13.77
N ASP A 73 -3.21 -10.63 12.80
CA ASP A 73 -2.93 -10.36 11.37
C ASP A 73 -3.03 -8.88 11.02
N PHE A 74 -4.01 -8.18 11.60
CA PHE A 74 -4.09 -6.73 11.51
C PHE A 74 -2.84 -6.05 12.14
N GLU A 75 -2.42 -6.51 13.31
CA GLU A 75 -1.22 -5.99 13.98
C GLU A 75 0.06 -6.27 13.18
N LYS A 76 0.16 -7.44 12.54
CA LYS A 76 1.24 -7.76 11.60
C LYS A 76 1.28 -6.78 10.42
N ALA A 77 0.13 -6.46 9.84
CA ALA A 77 0.04 -5.47 8.76
C ALA A 77 0.48 -4.07 9.21
N ASP A 78 0.08 -3.63 10.40
CA ASP A 78 0.52 -2.35 10.97
C ASP A 78 2.03 -2.33 11.25
N LYS A 79 2.57 -3.39 11.86
CA LYS A 79 4.01 -3.54 12.08
C LYS A 79 4.78 -3.53 10.78
N LEU A 80 4.31 -4.25 9.75
CA LEU A 80 4.95 -4.23 8.43
C LEU A 80 5.06 -2.81 7.88
N ILE A 81 4.00 -2.00 7.99
CA ILE A 81 4.03 -0.59 7.56
C ILE A 81 5.05 0.22 8.37
N LYS A 82 4.99 0.13 9.71
CA LYS A 82 5.75 0.98 10.63
C LYS A 82 7.22 0.61 10.78
N GLU A 83 7.51 -0.68 10.74
CA GLU A 83 8.82 -1.23 11.11
C GLU A 83 9.62 -1.66 9.87
N TYR A 84 8.97 -1.96 8.75
CA TYR A 84 9.66 -2.32 7.51
C TYR A 84 9.43 -1.32 6.37
N MET A 85 8.19 -1.14 5.92
CA MET A 85 7.91 -0.38 4.70
C MET A 85 8.36 1.07 4.82
N GLU A 86 7.98 1.76 5.90
CA GLU A 86 8.38 3.16 6.07
C GLU A 86 9.90 3.32 6.30
N PRO A 87 10.54 2.59 7.23
CA PRO A 87 11.96 2.82 7.50
C PRO A 87 12.88 2.37 6.35
N PHE A 88 12.55 1.29 5.65
CA PHE A 88 13.46 0.68 4.68
C PHE A 88 13.08 0.94 3.23
N LEU A 89 11.78 0.97 2.88
CA LEU A 89 11.38 1.25 1.48
C LEU A 89 11.36 2.76 1.19
N VAL A 90 10.92 3.58 2.16
CA VAL A 90 10.83 5.04 1.99
C VAL A 90 12.12 5.74 2.39
N ARG A 91 12.53 5.58 3.66
CA ARG A 91 13.71 6.27 4.19
C ARG A 91 15.03 5.56 3.88
N LYS A 92 15.01 4.29 3.47
CA LYS A 92 16.22 3.51 3.17
C LYS A 92 17.22 3.49 4.34
N GLY A 93 16.71 3.43 5.58
CA GLY A 93 17.52 3.48 6.81
C GLY A 93 17.92 4.88 7.28
N GLU A 94 17.70 5.91 6.47
CA GLU A 94 18.09 7.28 6.80
C GLU A 94 17.10 8.01 7.72
N LYS A 95 17.49 9.20 8.19
CA LYS A 95 16.61 10.06 9.00
C LYS A 95 15.40 10.57 8.22
N TYR A 96 15.57 10.85 6.94
CA TYR A 96 14.55 11.41 6.04
C TYR A 96 14.59 10.71 4.68
N PRO A 97 13.48 10.73 3.92
CA PRO A 97 13.51 10.27 2.54
C PRO A 97 14.42 11.14 1.68
N GLU A 98 14.65 10.69 0.44
CA GLU A 98 15.48 11.42 -0.51
C GLU A 98 14.98 12.86 -0.76
N LYS A 99 15.88 13.71 -1.27
CA LYS A 99 15.49 15.08 -1.65
C LYS A 99 14.33 15.02 -2.65
N ASN A 100 13.45 16.00 -2.57
CA ASN A 100 12.30 16.15 -3.46
C ASN A 100 11.24 15.01 -3.35
N HIS A 101 11.34 14.16 -2.32
CA HIS A 101 10.28 13.23 -1.95
C HIS A 101 9.01 14.01 -1.57
N MET A 102 7.95 13.79 -2.33
CA MET A 102 6.64 14.41 -2.15
C MET A 102 5.75 13.53 -1.26
N TYR A 103 5.58 12.27 -1.64
CA TYR A 103 4.86 11.30 -0.81
C TYR A 103 5.23 9.85 -1.11
N SER A 104 4.96 8.99 -0.13
CA SER A 104 4.94 7.54 -0.31
C SER A 104 3.64 6.94 0.22
N PHE A 105 2.95 6.14 -0.59
CA PHE A 105 1.82 5.34 -0.13
C PHE A 105 2.26 3.93 0.20
N LEU A 106 1.97 3.49 1.42
CA LEU A 106 2.36 2.18 1.96
C LEU A 106 1.11 1.33 2.12
N THR A 107 0.83 0.47 1.15
CA THR A 107 -0.40 -0.32 1.10
C THR A 107 -0.14 -1.76 1.48
N VAL A 108 -0.94 -2.28 2.41
CA VAL A 108 -1.05 -3.72 2.65
C VAL A 108 -2.41 -4.19 2.16
N VAL A 109 -2.40 -5.10 1.20
CA VAL A 109 -3.60 -5.74 0.65
C VAL A 109 -3.66 -7.16 1.19
N ILE A 110 -4.75 -7.50 1.88
CA ILE A 110 -4.94 -8.80 2.50
C ILE A 110 -6.13 -9.47 1.85
N PHE A 111 -5.92 -10.65 1.28
CA PHE A 111 -6.98 -11.51 0.79
C PHE A 111 -7.40 -12.46 1.89
N THR A 112 -8.71 -12.63 2.07
CA THR A 112 -9.22 -13.62 3.02
C THR A 112 -10.37 -14.43 2.44
N SER A 113 -10.34 -15.72 2.75
CA SER A 113 -11.35 -16.68 2.32
C SER A 113 -12.57 -16.75 3.23
N LYS A 114 -12.53 -16.10 4.40
CA LYS A 114 -13.63 -16.10 5.38
C LYS A 114 -14.07 -14.69 5.71
N LYS A 115 -15.31 -14.58 6.19
CA LYS A 115 -15.89 -13.35 6.69
C LYS A 115 -15.01 -12.65 7.70
N VAL A 116 -14.77 -11.36 7.49
CA VAL A 116 -14.09 -10.50 8.47
C VAL A 116 -15.05 -10.14 9.60
N SER A 117 -14.61 -10.33 10.85
CA SER A 117 -15.39 -9.98 12.04
C SER A 117 -15.60 -8.46 12.17
N ASP A 118 -16.69 -8.05 12.81
CA ASP A 118 -16.98 -6.62 13.01
C ASP A 118 -15.92 -5.92 13.88
N GLU A 119 -15.24 -6.65 14.77
CA GLU A 119 -14.13 -6.13 15.54
C GLU A 119 -12.96 -5.73 14.65
N ILE A 120 -12.52 -6.63 13.78
CA ILE A 120 -11.39 -6.40 12.87
C ILE A 120 -11.76 -5.32 11.86
N LYS A 121 -12.99 -5.35 11.34
CA LYS A 121 -13.51 -4.31 10.46
C LYS A 121 -13.38 -2.91 11.10
N ARG A 122 -13.83 -2.75 12.35
CA ARG A 122 -13.71 -1.47 13.08
C ARG A 122 -12.25 -1.05 13.28
N LYS A 123 -11.33 -2.00 13.55
CA LYS A 123 -9.89 -1.71 13.67
C LYS A 123 -9.32 -1.19 12.35
N ILE A 124 -9.65 -1.83 11.23
CA ILE A 124 -9.22 -1.40 9.89
C ILE A 124 -9.78 -0.02 9.55
N GLU A 125 -11.08 0.22 9.73
CA GLU A 125 -11.71 1.49 9.38
C GLU A 125 -11.14 2.68 10.18
N LYS A 126 -10.76 2.44 11.44
CA LYS A 126 -10.13 3.44 12.33
C LYS A 126 -8.62 3.57 12.13
N TYR A 127 -8.00 2.67 11.38
CA TYR A 127 -6.55 2.67 11.20
C TYR A 127 -6.06 3.96 10.56
N LYS A 128 -5.00 4.54 11.13
CA LYS A 128 -4.33 5.72 10.59
C LYS A 128 -2.83 5.60 10.81
N PHE A 129 -2.10 5.71 9.72
CA PHE A 129 -0.66 5.91 9.74
C PHE A 129 -0.33 7.07 8.81
N GLU A 130 0.25 8.12 9.39
CA GLU A 130 0.72 9.30 8.67
C GLU A 130 2.06 9.70 9.29
N LYS A 131 3.08 9.88 8.45
CA LYS A 131 4.39 10.35 8.89
C LYS A 131 4.84 11.50 8.02
N ASN A 132 4.94 12.68 8.62
CA ASN A 132 5.43 13.88 7.95
C ASN A 132 6.93 14.04 8.21
N TYR A 133 7.69 14.41 7.19
CA TYR A 133 9.12 14.66 7.29
C TYR A 133 9.38 16.17 7.25
N LEU A 134 9.99 16.71 8.31
CA LEU A 134 10.24 18.16 8.48
C LEU A 134 8.99 19.03 8.23
N PHE A 135 7.91 18.80 9.00
CA PHE A 135 6.63 19.50 8.81
C PHE A 135 6.12 19.42 7.36
N SER A 136 6.31 18.26 6.73
CA SER A 136 5.96 17.95 5.33
C SER A 136 6.80 18.66 4.25
N ILE A 137 7.83 19.42 4.63
CA ILE A 137 8.79 20.01 3.66
C ILE A 137 9.56 18.91 2.91
N ARG A 138 9.78 17.75 3.54
CA ARG A 138 10.36 16.54 2.91
C ARG A 138 9.30 15.50 2.54
N GLY A 139 8.06 15.96 2.33
CA GLY A 139 6.92 15.12 2.01
C GLY A 139 6.39 14.31 3.20
N TYR A 140 5.61 13.27 2.90
CA TYR A 140 4.97 12.42 3.90
C TYR A 140 4.81 10.97 3.46
N SER A 141 4.56 10.07 4.40
CA SER A 141 4.13 8.70 4.12
C SER A 141 2.76 8.43 4.72
N SER A 142 1.88 7.79 3.96
CA SER A 142 0.52 7.43 4.39
C SER A 142 0.28 5.94 4.23
N GLY A 143 -0.20 5.30 5.30
CA GLY A 143 -0.44 3.87 5.36
C GLY A 143 -1.87 3.52 4.97
N ARG A 144 -2.02 2.49 4.14
CA ARG A 144 -3.29 1.97 3.65
C ARG A 144 -3.40 0.49 4.00
N ILE A 145 -4.49 0.09 4.64
CA ILE A 145 -4.84 -1.32 4.83
C ILE A 145 -6.11 -1.58 4.06
N VAL A 146 -6.07 -2.59 3.20
CA VAL A 146 -7.20 -3.06 2.41
C VAL A 146 -7.37 -4.55 2.63
N VAL A 147 -8.56 -4.94 3.09
CA VAL A 147 -8.93 -6.35 3.26
C VAL A 147 -10.02 -6.70 2.26
N ILE A 148 -9.78 -7.76 1.50
CA ILE A 148 -10.66 -8.29 0.47
C ILE A 148 -11.23 -9.61 1.01
N ASP A 149 -12.47 -9.52 1.48
CA ASP A 149 -13.29 -10.64 1.93
C ASP A 149 -13.93 -11.27 0.69
N VAL A 150 -13.34 -12.36 0.22
CA VAL A 150 -13.77 -13.02 -1.03
C VAL A 150 -15.09 -13.77 -0.84
N GLU A 151 -15.35 -14.30 0.35
CA GLU A 151 -16.58 -15.00 0.70
C GLU A 151 -17.82 -14.09 0.59
N ASN A 152 -17.73 -12.88 1.17
CA ASN A 152 -18.84 -11.93 1.18
C ASN A 152 -18.77 -10.89 0.05
N MET A 153 -17.74 -10.97 -0.81
CA MET A 153 -17.45 -9.97 -1.83
C MET A 153 -17.35 -8.54 -1.27
N LYS A 154 -16.69 -8.40 -0.11
CA LYS A 154 -16.57 -7.12 0.60
C LYS A 154 -15.14 -6.62 0.58
N ILE A 155 -15.04 -5.29 0.55
CA ILE A 155 -13.78 -4.57 0.64
C ILE A 155 -13.87 -3.68 1.87
N ILE A 156 -12.89 -3.84 2.76
CA ILE A 156 -12.79 -3.10 4.01
C ILE A 156 -11.48 -2.33 3.95
N THR A 157 -11.56 -1.01 4.12
CA THR A 157 -10.38 -0.15 4.04
C THR A 157 -10.37 0.86 5.17
N ASN A 158 -9.17 1.28 5.56
CA ASN A 158 -9.03 2.52 6.31
C ASN A 158 -9.28 3.75 5.41
N LYS A 159 -9.36 4.96 5.99
CA LYS A 159 -9.74 6.17 5.25
C LYS A 159 -8.84 6.45 4.03
N SER A 160 -7.52 6.32 4.18
CA SER A 160 -6.56 6.57 3.09
C SER A 160 -6.62 5.49 1.99
N GLY A 161 -7.07 4.28 2.33
CA GLY A 161 -7.24 3.15 1.41
C GLY A 161 -8.51 3.22 0.55
N LYS A 162 -9.49 4.08 0.90
CA LYS A 162 -10.77 4.18 0.15
C LYS A 162 -10.61 4.47 -1.34
N VAL A 163 -9.52 5.11 -1.75
CA VAL A 163 -9.21 5.36 -3.17
C VAL A 163 -9.11 4.06 -3.99
N LEU A 164 -8.73 2.95 -3.35
CA LEU A 164 -8.57 1.64 -3.99
C LEU A 164 -9.88 0.84 -4.07
N ASP A 165 -10.92 1.26 -3.34
CA ASP A 165 -12.19 0.53 -3.24
C ASP A 165 -12.84 0.30 -4.61
N LYS A 166 -12.92 1.35 -5.45
CA LYS A 166 -13.48 1.26 -6.80
C LYS A 166 -12.69 0.31 -7.70
N LEU A 167 -11.36 0.34 -7.63
CA LEU A 167 -10.51 -0.52 -8.44
C LEU A 167 -10.75 -1.99 -8.10
N TYR A 168 -10.72 -2.31 -6.81
CA TYR A 168 -10.86 -3.70 -6.37
C TYR A 168 -12.30 -4.19 -6.53
N ARG A 169 -13.34 -3.38 -6.25
CA ARG A 169 -14.74 -3.80 -6.46
C ARG A 169 -15.02 -4.26 -7.89
N LYS A 170 -14.45 -3.59 -8.88
CA LYS A 170 -14.57 -3.99 -10.29
C LYS A 170 -14.10 -5.42 -10.56
N ILE A 171 -13.17 -5.97 -9.77
CA ILE A 171 -12.70 -7.35 -9.92
C ILE A 171 -13.80 -8.35 -9.55
N PHE A 172 -14.64 -8.06 -8.54
CA PHE A 172 -15.80 -8.88 -8.21
C PHE A 172 -16.87 -8.87 -9.32
N GLU A 173 -16.95 -7.77 -10.07
CA GLU A 173 -17.92 -7.57 -11.17
C GLU A 173 -17.48 -8.21 -12.48
N GLN A 174 -16.19 -8.53 -12.62
CA GLN A 174 -15.63 -9.23 -13.78
C GLN A 174 -15.99 -10.72 -13.72
N LYS A 175 -16.95 -11.13 -14.55
CA LYS A 175 -17.29 -12.53 -14.81
C LYS A 175 -16.07 -13.33 -15.24
#